data_AF-A0A937AXX0-F1
#
_entry.id   AF-A0A937AXX0-F1
#
_cell.length_a   1.000
_cell.length_b   1.000
_cell.length_c   1.000
_cell.angle_alpha   90.00
_cell.angle_beta   90.00
_cell.angle_gamma   90.00
#
_symmetry.space_group_name_H-M   'P 1'
#
loop_
_entity.id
_entity.type
_entity.pdbx_description
1 polymer ?
#
loop_
_entity_poly.entity_id
_entity_poly.type
_entity_poly.pdbx_seq_one_letter_code
_entity_poly.pdbx_strand_id
1 'polypeptide(L)'
;NLARPRIGNARVGPWPFAFAGSAGDIYGRFLGYYFLNIVAWVAAITAVVIAVGGTLESLGLSFDDLLRHLAEPTARTVLLVLLAAFAAYILFGLLILPLRCWWQAYLLRYLVSHSRAGNVLFATAITTRQMWGFLVLNYLIVLLTLGIGWPWVMHRTMKLIAAQLWIYGAPDGAAVQQPADRGPGYGEGLLDMFDVSGV
;
A
#
# COMPACT_ATOMS: atom_id res chain seq x y z
N ASN A 1 1.65 -23.58 0.92
CA ASN A 1 1.08 -22.80 -0.21
C ASN A 1 -0.40 -23.16 -0.38
N LEU A 2 -1.27 -22.58 0.45
CA LEU A 2 -2.71 -22.92 0.56
C LEU A 2 -3.61 -22.05 -0.33
N ALA A 3 -3.05 -21.05 -1.02
CA ALA A 3 -3.82 -20.07 -1.79
C ALA A 3 -4.58 -20.69 -2.96
N ARG A 4 -3.97 -21.64 -3.69
CA ARG A 4 -4.61 -22.28 -4.85
C ARG A 4 -5.82 -23.15 -4.45
N PRO A 5 -5.73 -24.01 -3.41
CA PRO A 5 -6.91 -24.68 -2.85
C PRO A 5 -7.96 -23.71 -2.31
N ARG A 6 -7.56 -22.64 -1.60
CA ARG A 6 -8.49 -21.65 -1.05
C ARG A 6 -9.29 -20.92 -2.15
N ILE A 7 -8.63 -20.49 -3.22
CA ILE A 7 -9.28 -19.83 -4.36
C ILE A 7 -10.16 -20.83 -5.13
N GLY A 8 -9.70 -22.07 -5.34
CA GLY A 8 -10.48 -23.11 -6.03
C GLY A 8 -11.74 -23.54 -5.28
N ASN A 9 -11.75 -23.40 -3.96
CA ASN A 9 -12.90 -23.69 -3.11
C ASN A 9 -13.73 -22.44 -2.76
N ALA A 10 -13.28 -21.25 -3.15
CA ALA A 10 -14.02 -20.02 -2.92
C ALA A 10 -15.28 -20.00 -3.79
N ARG A 11 -16.41 -19.64 -3.17
CA ARG A 11 -17.72 -19.56 -3.83
C ARG A 11 -18.42 -18.27 -3.43
N VAL A 12 -19.21 -17.73 -4.36
CA VAL A 12 -20.10 -16.60 -4.12
C VAL A 12 -21.53 -17.11 -4.30
N GLY A 13 -22.18 -17.43 -3.18
CA GLY A 13 -23.42 -18.20 -3.20
C GLY A 13 -23.21 -19.55 -3.90
N PRO A 14 -24.00 -19.91 -4.94
CA PRO A 14 -23.83 -21.16 -5.65
C PRO A 14 -22.65 -21.15 -6.66
N TRP A 15 -22.14 -19.97 -7.02
CA TRP A 15 -21.20 -19.83 -8.13
C TRP A 15 -19.75 -20.02 -7.68
N PRO A 16 -18.94 -20.83 -8.39
CA PRO A 16 -17.52 -20.94 -8.11
C PRO A 16 -16.81 -19.62 -8.46
N PHE A 17 -15.96 -19.16 -7.55
CA PHE A 17 -15.05 -18.06 -7.83
C PHE A 17 -13.85 -18.60 -8.61
N ALA A 18 -13.53 -17.95 -9.73
CA ALA A 18 -12.38 -18.30 -10.55
C ALA A 18 -11.49 -17.08 -10.72
N PHE A 19 -10.20 -17.28 -10.49
CA PHE A 19 -9.15 -16.30 -10.77
C PHE A 19 -8.25 -16.84 -11.86
N ALA A 20 -8.17 -16.12 -13.00
CA ALA A 20 -7.37 -16.52 -14.15
C ALA A 20 -6.03 -15.79 -14.25
N GLY A 21 -5.66 -15.01 -13.23
CA GLY A 21 -4.41 -14.26 -13.24
C GLY A 21 -3.19 -15.16 -13.04
N SER A 22 -2.08 -14.78 -13.67
CA SER A 22 -0.80 -15.46 -13.52
C SER A 22 0.12 -14.65 -12.60
N ALA A 23 0.90 -15.36 -11.78
CA ALA A 23 1.88 -14.71 -10.92
C ALA A 23 2.96 -13.97 -11.74
N GLY A 24 3.34 -14.51 -12.89
CA GLY A 24 4.39 -13.94 -13.74
C GLY A 24 4.11 -12.50 -14.22
N ASP A 25 2.87 -12.21 -14.60
CA ASP A 25 2.47 -10.87 -15.07
C ASP A 25 2.55 -9.82 -13.96
N ILE A 26 2.26 -10.22 -12.72
CA ILE A 26 2.34 -9.37 -11.53
C ILE A 26 3.81 -9.18 -11.16
N TYR A 27 4.57 -10.28 -11.04
CA TYR A 27 5.96 -10.22 -10.58
C TYR A 27 6.87 -9.43 -11.53
N GLY A 28 6.70 -9.54 -12.85
CA GLY A 28 7.51 -8.77 -13.80
C GLY A 28 7.37 -7.26 -13.60
N ARG A 29 6.13 -6.77 -13.45
CA ARG A 29 5.86 -5.34 -13.20
C ARG A 29 6.19 -4.92 -11.78
N PHE A 30 6.02 -5.81 -10.80
CA PHE A 30 6.44 -5.56 -9.42
C PHE A 30 7.95 -5.38 -9.34
N LEU A 31 8.73 -6.19 -10.06
CA LEU A 31 10.18 -6.09 -10.10
C LEU A 31 10.60 -4.75 -10.72
N GLY A 32 9.96 -4.33 -11.82
CA GLY A 32 10.18 -3.01 -12.41
C GLY A 32 9.86 -1.87 -11.43
N TYR A 33 8.73 -1.95 -10.72
CA TYR A 33 8.38 -1.02 -9.65
C TYR A 33 9.46 -0.98 -8.55
N TYR A 34 9.97 -2.14 -8.13
CA TYR A 34 10.97 -2.26 -7.08
C TYR A 34 12.31 -1.63 -7.49
N PHE A 35 12.82 -1.94 -8.69
CA PHE A 35 14.04 -1.32 -9.20
C PHE A 35 13.89 0.19 -9.39
N LEU A 36 12.77 0.64 -9.94
CA LEU A 36 12.50 2.07 -10.08
C LEU A 36 12.44 2.77 -8.72
N ASN A 37 11.96 2.08 -7.69
CA ASN A 37 12.01 2.58 -6.32
C ASN A 37 13.44 2.74 -5.81
N ILE A 38 14.29 1.72 -5.98
CA ILE A 38 15.70 1.78 -5.61
C ILE A 38 16.40 2.95 -6.33
N VAL A 39 16.17 3.11 -7.62
CA VAL A 39 16.74 4.21 -8.42
C VAL A 39 16.28 5.56 -7.86
N ALA A 40 14.99 5.70 -7.53
CA ALA A 40 14.47 6.93 -6.92
C ALA A 40 15.11 7.22 -5.56
N TRP A 41 15.35 6.20 -4.73
CA TRP A 41 16.04 6.34 -3.45
C TRP A 41 17.49 6.78 -3.63
N VAL A 42 18.23 6.14 -4.54
CA VAL A 42 19.62 6.52 -4.83
C VAL A 42 19.67 7.97 -5.31
N ALA A 43 18.84 8.35 -6.28
CA ALA A 43 18.78 9.71 -6.80
C ALA A 43 18.43 10.74 -5.71
N ALA A 44 17.49 10.42 -4.83
CA ALA A 44 17.10 11.30 -3.73
C ALA A 44 18.23 11.46 -2.70
N ILE A 45 18.92 10.38 -2.34
CA ILE A 45 20.10 10.44 -1.46
C ILE A 45 21.19 11.29 -2.09
N THR A 46 21.50 11.08 -3.38
CA THR A 46 22.49 11.89 -4.10
C THR A 46 22.10 13.36 -4.12
N ALA A 47 20.83 13.69 -4.40
CA ALA A 47 20.35 15.06 -4.39
C ALA A 47 20.46 15.72 -3.00
N VAL A 48 20.15 14.97 -1.94
CA VAL A 48 20.31 15.44 -0.55
C VAL A 48 21.77 15.67 -0.22
N VAL A 49 22.67 14.75 -0.58
CA VAL A 49 24.12 14.90 -0.34
C VAL A 49 24.67 16.12 -1.07
N ILE A 50 24.29 16.35 -2.32
CA ILE A 50 24.70 17.53 -3.10
C ILE A 50 24.16 18.81 -2.45
N ALA A 51 22.87 18.84 -2.09
CA ALA A 51 22.26 20.00 -1.48
C ALA A 51 22.90 20.35 -0.12
N VAL A 52 23.09 19.34 0.73
CA VAL A 52 23.72 19.51 2.06
C VAL A 52 25.18 19.94 1.90
N GLY A 53 25.95 19.28 1.03
CA GLY A 53 27.35 19.64 0.75
C GLY A 53 27.49 21.08 0.25
N GLY A 54 26.68 21.48 -0.74
CA GLY A 54 26.68 22.85 -1.27
C GLY A 54 26.26 23.90 -0.23
N THR A 55 25.30 23.59 0.64
CA THR A 55 24.92 24.50 1.74
C THR A 55 26.01 24.62 2.81
N LEU A 56 26.70 23.53 3.15
CA LEU A 56 27.83 23.53 4.10
C LEU A 56 29.00 24.36 3.58
N GLU A 57 29.36 24.19 2.31
CA GLU A 57 30.41 24.97 1.64
C GLU A 57 30.08 26.47 1.64
N SER A 58 28.82 26.83 1.35
CA SER A 58 28.35 28.22 1.35
C SER A 58 28.35 28.88 2.73
N LEU A 59 28.31 28.09 3.80
CA LEU A 59 28.33 28.56 5.20
C LEU A 59 29.73 28.47 5.84
N GLY A 60 30.75 27.99 5.11
CA GLY A 60 32.11 27.81 5.61
C GLY A 60 32.24 26.74 6.71
N LEU A 61 31.28 25.83 6.82
CA LEU A 61 31.23 24.77 7.82
C LEU A 61 31.79 23.45 7.25
N SER A 62 32.70 22.80 7.97
CA SER A 62 33.25 21.50 7.56
C SER A 62 32.32 20.34 7.95
N PHE A 63 32.36 19.24 7.19
CA PHE A 63 31.73 17.97 7.56
C PHE A 63 32.20 17.47 8.94
N ASP A 64 33.46 17.77 9.31
CA ASP A 64 34.04 17.41 10.61
C ASP A 64 33.40 18.18 11.77
N ASP A 65 32.99 19.43 11.57
CA ASP A 65 32.27 20.21 12.59
C ASP A 65 30.86 19.68 12.82
N LEU A 66 30.23 19.16 11.77
CA LEU A 66 28.93 18.50 11.84
C LEU A 66 29.03 17.16 12.60
N LEU A 67 30.08 16.39 12.37
CA LEU A 67 30.38 15.16 13.11
C LEU A 67 30.68 15.44 14.60
N ARG A 68 31.41 16.52 14.91
CA ARG A 68 31.65 16.94 16.29
C ARG A 68 30.39 17.39 17.02
N HIS A 69 29.49 18.12 16.34
CA HIS A 69 28.19 18.52 16.91
C HIS A 69 27.23 17.33 17.13
N LEU A 70 27.42 16.22 16.41
CA LEU A 70 26.73 14.96 16.66
C LEU A 70 27.34 14.19 17.85
N ALA A 71 28.65 14.35 18.11
CA ALA A 71 29.37 13.68 19.20
C ALA A 71 29.13 14.33 20.58
N GLU A 72 28.82 15.63 20.63
CA GLU A 72 28.37 16.32 21.85
C GLU A 72 26.88 16.71 21.74
N PRO A 73 25.95 15.80 22.04
CA PRO A 73 24.52 16.05 21.87
C PRO A 73 24.01 17.08 22.89
N THR A 74 24.04 18.34 22.49
CA THR A 74 23.32 19.41 23.18
C THR A 74 21.82 19.30 22.84
N ALA A 75 20.92 19.67 23.76
CA ALA A 75 19.46 19.56 23.53
C ALA A 75 18.98 20.23 22.22
N ARG A 76 19.63 21.33 21.81
CA ARG A 76 19.35 22.04 20.54
C ARG A 76 19.76 21.24 19.30
N THR A 77 20.89 20.53 19.33
CA THR A 77 21.35 19.72 18.18
C THR A 77 20.46 18.49 18.01
N VAL A 78 20.06 17.85 19.11
CA VAL A 78 19.09 16.75 19.09
C VAL A 78 17.76 17.20 18.47
N LEU A 79 17.22 18.36 18.85
CA LEU A 79 15.99 18.89 18.28
C LEU A 79 16.10 19.15 16.77
N LEU A 80 17.21 19.75 16.31
CA LEU A 80 17.44 20.02 14.89
C LEU A 80 17.58 18.73 14.07
N VAL A 81 18.29 17.73 14.59
CA VAL A 81 18.43 16.42 13.94
C VAL A 81 17.08 15.72 13.82
N LEU A 82 16.25 15.75 14.88
CA LEU A 82 14.90 15.18 14.84
C LEU A 82 14.01 15.89 13.81
N LEU A 83 14.08 17.22 13.73
CA LEU A 83 13.33 18.00 12.74
C LEU A 83 13.80 17.69 11.32
N ALA A 84 15.11 17.61 11.08
CA ALA A 84 15.67 17.24 9.79
C ALA A 84 15.29 15.80 9.39
N ALA A 85 15.33 14.85 10.34
CA ALA A 85 14.90 13.48 10.11
C ALA A 85 13.40 13.39 9.80
N PHE A 86 12.57 14.17 10.50
CA PHE A 86 11.14 14.27 10.21
C PHE A 86 10.88 14.87 8.83
N ALA A 87 11.56 15.97 8.48
CA ALA A 87 11.44 16.59 7.16
C ALA A 87 11.89 15.64 6.02
N ALA A 88 12.99 14.91 6.23
CA ALA A 88 13.45 13.88 5.31
C ALA A 88 12.40 12.76 5.17
N TYR A 89 11.83 12.28 6.26
CA TYR A 89 10.76 11.27 6.25
C TYR A 89 9.55 11.73 5.41
N ILE A 90 9.12 12.99 5.56
CA ILE A 90 8.04 13.56 4.73
C ILE A 90 8.43 13.63 3.26
N LEU A 91 9.63 14.12 2.96
CA LEU A 91 10.13 14.25 1.59
C LEU A 91 10.20 12.90 0.88
N PHE A 92 10.81 11.90 1.52
CA PHE A 92 10.89 10.54 1.01
C PHE A 92 9.51 9.90 0.88
N GLY A 93 8.63 10.10 1.87
CA GLY A 93 7.23 9.69 1.83
C GLY A 93 6.50 10.26 0.61
N LEU A 94 6.67 11.55 0.33
CA LEU A 94 6.05 12.22 -0.81
C LEU A 94 6.61 11.71 -2.16
N LEU A 95 7.92 11.46 -2.23
CA LEU A 95 8.59 10.96 -3.44
C LEU A 95 8.09 9.57 -3.86
N ILE A 96 7.80 8.71 -2.89
CA ILE A 96 7.35 7.33 -3.17
C ILE A 96 5.85 7.25 -3.52
N LEU A 97 5.05 8.26 -3.13
CA LEU A 97 3.60 8.24 -3.32
C LEU A 97 3.17 8.04 -4.78
N PRO A 98 3.69 8.76 -5.80
CA PRO A 98 3.27 8.58 -7.18
C PRO A 98 3.48 7.15 -7.67
N LEU A 99 4.63 6.56 -7.32
CA LEU A 99 4.98 5.20 -7.72
C LEU A 99 4.05 4.18 -7.05
N ARG A 100 3.76 4.37 -5.76
CA ARG A 100 2.79 3.55 -5.02
C ARG A 100 1.39 3.67 -5.60
N CYS A 101 0.94 4.86 -5.96
CA CYS A 101 -0.38 5.09 -6.57
C CYS A 101 -0.53 4.34 -7.88
N TRP A 102 0.51 4.39 -8.73
CA TRP A 102 0.52 3.68 -10.00
C TRP A 102 0.45 2.17 -9.80
N TRP A 103 1.29 1.62 -8.92
CA TRP A 103 1.33 0.19 -8.63
C TRP A 103 0.01 -0.32 -8.03
N GLN A 104 -0.54 0.37 -7.03
CA GLN A 104 -1.80 0.00 -6.37
C GLN A 104 -2.98 0.01 -7.35
N ALA A 105 -3.09 1.05 -8.20
CA ALA A 105 -4.13 1.10 -9.22
C ALA A 105 -3.98 -0.02 -10.26
N TYR A 106 -2.74 -0.34 -10.67
CA TYR A 106 -2.48 -1.46 -11.57
C TYR A 106 -2.87 -2.80 -10.94
N LEU A 107 -2.41 -3.07 -9.73
CA LEU A 107 -2.67 -4.33 -9.03
C LEU A 107 -4.16 -4.56 -8.86
N LEU A 108 -4.90 -3.53 -8.42
CA LEU A 108 -6.35 -3.64 -8.23
C LEU A 108 -7.08 -3.91 -9.55
N ARG A 109 -6.73 -3.20 -10.64
CA ARG A 109 -7.29 -3.47 -11.97
C ARG A 109 -6.97 -4.89 -12.46
N TYR A 110 -5.74 -5.35 -12.26
CA TYR A 110 -5.31 -6.69 -12.65
C TYR A 110 -6.11 -7.76 -11.90
N LEU A 111 -6.22 -7.64 -10.57
CA LEU A 111 -6.95 -8.58 -9.73
C LEU A 111 -8.44 -8.64 -10.10
N VAL A 112 -9.08 -7.49 -10.25
CA VAL A 112 -10.52 -7.41 -10.58
C VAL A 112 -10.80 -7.97 -11.97
N SER A 113 -10.05 -7.57 -12.99
CA SER A 113 -10.28 -8.02 -14.38
C SER A 113 -10.05 -9.52 -14.60
N HIS A 114 -9.22 -10.17 -13.78
CA HIS A 114 -8.95 -11.60 -13.87
C HIS A 114 -9.81 -12.43 -12.89
N SER A 115 -10.70 -11.78 -12.14
CA SER A 115 -11.64 -12.44 -11.23
C SER A 115 -13.02 -12.57 -11.87
N ARG A 116 -13.65 -13.73 -11.72
CA ARG A 116 -15.04 -13.98 -12.14
C ARG A 116 -15.75 -14.91 -11.17
N ALA A 117 -17.07 -14.80 -11.09
CA ALA A 117 -17.91 -15.72 -10.31
C ALA A 117 -18.99 -16.31 -11.22
N GLY A 118 -18.79 -17.55 -11.71
CA GLY A 118 -19.67 -18.14 -12.73
C GLY A 118 -19.79 -17.25 -13.98
N ASN A 119 -21.02 -16.82 -14.30
CA ASN A 119 -21.32 -15.90 -15.42
C ASN A 119 -21.18 -14.41 -15.06
N VAL A 120 -20.76 -14.09 -13.84
CA VAL A 120 -20.62 -12.72 -13.35
C VAL A 120 -19.17 -12.26 -13.51
N LEU A 121 -18.99 -11.14 -14.18
CA LEU A 121 -17.70 -10.50 -14.43
C LEU A 121 -17.54 -9.30 -13.49
N PHE A 122 -16.34 -9.15 -12.94
CA PHE A 122 -15.98 -7.97 -12.16
C PHE A 122 -15.18 -7.01 -13.02
N ALA A 123 -15.50 -5.73 -12.94
CA ALA A 123 -14.78 -4.66 -13.63
C ALA A 123 -14.49 -3.52 -12.65
N THR A 124 -13.41 -2.79 -12.93
CA THR A 124 -13.11 -1.56 -12.18
C THR A 124 -12.53 -0.51 -13.10
N ALA A 125 -13.03 0.71 -12.96
CA ALA A 125 -12.60 1.88 -13.73
C ALA A 125 -11.63 2.79 -12.94
N ILE A 126 -11.01 2.27 -11.86
CA ILE A 126 -10.12 3.07 -11.02
C ILE A 126 -8.98 3.66 -11.85
N THR A 127 -8.96 4.99 -11.90
CA THR A 127 -7.92 5.75 -12.57
C THR A 127 -6.75 6.00 -11.63
N THR A 128 -5.55 6.13 -12.19
CA THR A 128 -4.35 6.48 -11.39
C THR A 128 -4.50 7.87 -10.74
N ARG A 129 -5.23 8.80 -11.36
CA ARG A 129 -5.51 10.14 -10.81
C ARG A 129 -6.42 10.07 -9.57
N GLN A 130 -7.48 9.27 -9.63
CA GLN A 130 -8.35 9.04 -8.48
C GLN A 130 -7.59 8.35 -7.34
N MET A 131 -6.75 7.37 -7.68
CA MET A 131 -5.87 6.70 -6.71
C MET A 131 -4.89 7.68 -6.06
N TRP A 132 -4.35 8.63 -6.81
CA TRP A 132 -3.44 9.65 -6.29
C TRP A 132 -4.12 10.54 -5.24
N GLY A 133 -5.28 11.13 -5.55
CA GLY A 133 -6.00 11.96 -4.58
C GLY A 133 -6.41 11.17 -3.33
N PHE A 134 -6.77 9.90 -3.51
CA PHE A 134 -7.10 9.00 -2.41
C PHE A 134 -5.89 8.70 -1.50
N LEU A 135 -4.74 8.34 -2.07
CA LEU A 135 -3.53 8.04 -1.30
C LEU A 135 -2.98 9.27 -0.58
N VAL A 136 -2.97 10.44 -1.24
CA VAL A 136 -2.48 11.69 -0.63
C VAL A 136 -3.32 12.06 0.59
N LEU A 137 -4.65 11.98 0.48
CA LEU A 137 -5.54 12.29 1.60
C LEU A 137 -5.40 11.28 2.75
N ASN A 138 -5.23 9.99 2.43
CA ASN A 138 -4.98 8.96 3.45
C ASN A 138 -3.61 9.16 4.13
N TYR A 139 -2.59 9.52 3.36
CA TYR A 139 -1.27 9.84 3.91
C TYR A 139 -1.34 11.04 4.86
N LEU A 140 -2.10 12.09 4.49
CA LEU A 140 -2.33 13.24 5.35
C LEU A 140 -3.08 12.86 6.64
N ILE A 141 -4.10 12.00 6.56
CA ILE A 141 -4.81 11.50 7.75
C ILE A 141 -3.84 10.77 8.67
N VAL A 142 -3.07 9.80 8.15
CA VAL A 142 -2.12 9.03 8.95
C VAL A 142 -1.06 9.93 9.56
N LEU A 143 -0.55 10.91 8.80
CA LEU A 143 0.46 11.83 9.29
C LEU A 143 -0.06 12.75 10.39
N LEU A 144 -1.23 13.38 10.17
CA LEU A 144 -1.83 14.30 11.15
C LEU A 144 -2.31 13.59 12.42
N THR A 145 -2.65 12.31 12.31
CA THR A 145 -3.10 11.49 13.44
C THR A 145 -1.97 10.68 14.08
N LEU A 146 -0.72 10.85 13.64
CA LEU A 146 0.43 10.04 14.03
C LEU A 146 0.13 8.53 13.99
N GLY A 147 -0.61 8.08 12.97
CA GLY A 147 -0.97 6.68 12.77
C GLY A 147 -2.30 6.24 13.39
N ILE A 148 -2.91 7.02 14.29
CA ILE A 148 -4.18 6.63 14.95
C ILE A 148 -5.34 6.55 13.94
N GLY A 149 -5.27 7.30 12.84
CA GLY A 149 -6.27 7.28 11.76
C GLY A 149 -6.23 6.05 10.86
N TRP A 150 -5.42 5.04 11.14
CA TRP A 150 -5.30 3.84 10.30
C TRP A 150 -6.64 3.10 10.07
N PRO A 151 -7.49 2.86 11.10
CA PRO A 151 -8.80 2.22 10.89
C PRO A 151 -9.71 3.04 9.97
N TRP A 152 -9.62 4.38 10.04
CA TRP A 152 -10.38 5.26 9.16
C TRP A 152 -9.93 5.16 7.70
N VAL A 153 -8.61 5.09 7.47
CA VAL A 153 -8.04 4.86 6.14
C VAL A 153 -8.48 3.50 5.58
N MET A 154 -8.53 2.47 6.41
CA MET A 154 -9.03 1.15 6.00
C MET A 154 -10.49 1.22 5.54
N HIS A 155 -11.35 1.84 6.34
CA HIS A 155 -12.77 2.02 5.98
C HIS A 155 -12.94 2.81 4.67
N ARG A 156 -12.18 3.90 4.49
CA ARG A 156 -12.18 4.66 3.23
C ARG A 156 -11.75 3.81 2.03
N THR A 157 -10.80 2.91 2.22
CA THR A 157 -10.28 2.03 1.16
C THR A 157 -11.34 1.04 0.73
N MET A 158 -12.03 0.42 1.69
CA MET A 158 -13.15 -0.47 1.40
C MET A 158 -14.28 0.26 0.68
N LYS A 159 -14.61 1.49 1.10
CA LYS A 159 -15.62 2.32 0.43
C LYS A 159 -15.24 2.66 -1.01
N LEU A 160 -13.97 2.96 -1.28
CA LEU A 160 -13.50 3.23 -2.64
C LEU A 160 -13.61 1.98 -3.51
N ILE A 161 -13.15 0.83 -3.02
CA ILE A 161 -13.22 -0.44 -3.75
C ILE A 161 -14.67 -0.77 -4.06
N ALA A 162 -15.56 -0.73 -3.07
CA ALA A 162 -16.99 -1.01 -3.25
C ALA A 162 -17.65 -0.05 -4.25
N ALA A 163 -17.31 1.25 -4.22
CA ALA A 163 -17.88 2.25 -5.13
C ALA A 163 -17.38 2.11 -6.58
N GLN A 164 -16.23 1.47 -6.79
CA GLN A 164 -15.57 1.36 -8.10
C GLN A 164 -15.54 -0.07 -8.63
N LEU A 165 -16.12 -1.02 -7.89
CA LEU A 165 -16.28 -2.40 -8.30
C LEU A 165 -17.63 -2.53 -8.99
N TRP A 166 -17.60 -2.81 -10.27
CA TRP A 166 -18.79 -3.00 -11.08
C TRP A 166 -18.99 -4.48 -11.34
N ILE A 167 -20.23 -4.91 -11.24
CA ILE A 167 -20.63 -6.31 -11.40
C ILE A 167 -21.46 -6.40 -12.67
N TYR A 168 -20.96 -7.15 -13.64
CA TYR A 168 -21.63 -7.38 -14.93
C TYR A 168 -22.12 -8.82 -15.02
N GLY A 169 -23.37 -8.99 -15.41
CA GLY A 169 -24.06 -10.28 -15.48
C GLY A 169 -25.49 -10.15 -14.94
N ALA A 170 -26.26 -11.24 -14.98
CA ALA A 170 -27.55 -11.34 -14.29
C ALA A 170 -27.36 -12.15 -12.99
N PRO A 171 -26.73 -11.57 -11.94
CA PRO A 171 -26.60 -12.25 -10.67
C PRO A 171 -27.99 -12.37 -10.04
N ASP A 172 -28.44 -13.60 -9.78
CA ASP A 172 -29.57 -13.82 -8.90
C ASP A 172 -29.15 -13.53 -7.46
N GLY A 173 -29.44 -12.32 -7.00
CA GLY A 173 -29.14 -11.89 -5.63
C GLY A 173 -29.86 -12.71 -4.55
N ALA A 174 -31.01 -13.33 -4.88
CA ALA A 174 -31.74 -14.18 -3.94
C ALA A 174 -31.04 -15.54 -3.72
N ALA A 175 -30.23 -15.98 -4.69
CA ALA A 175 -29.42 -17.18 -4.59
C ALA A 175 -28.14 -16.98 -3.75
N VAL A 176 -27.71 -15.73 -3.51
CA VAL A 176 -26.56 -15.42 -2.66
C VAL A 176 -27.01 -15.43 -1.19
N GLN A 177 -27.00 -16.62 -0.58
CA GLN A 177 -27.30 -16.79 0.84
C GLN A 177 -26.04 -17.00 1.67
N GLN A 178 -26.11 -16.66 2.95
CA GLN A 178 -25.07 -17.07 3.88
C GLN A 178 -25.04 -18.61 3.94
N PRO A 179 -23.85 -19.24 3.98
CA PRO A 179 -23.74 -20.68 4.13
C PRO A 179 -24.53 -21.15 5.35
N ALA A 180 -25.36 -22.18 5.18
CA ALA A 180 -26.08 -22.80 6.31
C ALA A 180 -25.11 -23.55 7.24
N ASP A 181 -23.95 -23.96 6.73
CA ASP A 181 -22.83 -24.45 7.53
C ASP A 181 -22.20 -23.29 8.29
N ARG A 182 -22.66 -23.07 9.53
CA ARG A 182 -21.85 -22.35 10.51
C ARG A 182 -20.65 -23.23 10.83
N GLY A 183 -19.46 -22.72 10.53
CA GLY A 183 -18.21 -23.27 11.05
C GLY A 183 -18.27 -23.40 12.58
N PRO A 184 -17.36 -24.18 13.20
CA PRO A 184 -17.37 -24.40 14.64
C PRO A 184 -17.40 -23.06 15.38
N GLY A 185 -18.43 -22.85 16.21
CA GLY A 185 -18.72 -21.58 16.87
C GLY A 185 -17.65 -21.10 17.88
N TYR A 186 -16.58 -21.87 18.06
CA TYR A 186 -15.44 -21.59 18.94
C TYR A 186 -14.14 -22.04 18.26
N GLY A 187 -13.04 -21.32 18.50
CA GLY A 187 -11.71 -21.68 17.99
C GLY A 187 -11.36 -21.13 16.60
N GLU A 188 -12.34 -20.68 15.81
CA GLU A 188 -12.09 -20.03 14.50
C GLU A 188 -11.33 -18.71 14.67
N GLY A 189 -11.68 -17.87 15.64
CA GLY A 189 -10.99 -16.60 15.88
C GLY A 189 -9.52 -16.75 16.31
N LEU A 190 -9.17 -17.87 16.97
CA LEU A 190 -7.79 -18.16 17.35
C LEU A 190 -6.98 -18.61 16.11
N LEU A 191 -7.60 -19.43 15.26
CA LEU A 191 -7.01 -19.85 13.98
C LEU A 191 -6.87 -18.69 13.00
N ASP A 192 -7.84 -17.78 12.94
CA ASP A 192 -7.78 -16.55 12.12
C ASP A 192 -6.69 -15.60 12.63
N MET A 193 -6.53 -15.45 13.95
CA MET A 193 -5.44 -14.68 14.54
C MET A 193 -4.05 -15.28 14.22
N PHE A 194 -3.95 -16.60 14.09
CA PHE A 194 -2.72 -17.26 13.63
C PHE A 194 -2.55 -17.22 12.10
N ASP A 195 -3.62 -17.22 11.29
CA ASP A 195 -3.54 -17.08 9.82
C ASP A 195 -3.12 -15.65 9.41
N VAL A 196 -3.45 -14.64 10.22
CA VAL A 196 -2.99 -13.24 10.07
C VAL A 196 -1.47 -13.09 10.20
N SER A 197 -0.76 -14.06 10.78
CA SER A 197 0.72 -14.06 10.85
C SER A 197 1.42 -14.59 9.59
N GLY A 198 0.65 -15.00 8.57
CA GLY A 198 1.15 -15.57 7.31
C GLY A 198 1.47 -14.56 6.19
N VAL A 199 1.73 -13.29 6.51
CA VAL A 199 2.16 -12.25 5.55
C VAL A 199 3.59 -11.81 5.85
#